data_AF-A0A418GJ17-F1
#
_entry.id   AF-A0A418GJ17-F1
#
_cell.length_a   1.000
_cell.length_b   1.000
_cell.length_c   1.000
_cell.angle_alpha   90.00
_cell.angle_beta   90.00
_cell.angle_gamma   90.00
#
_symmetry.space_group_name_H-M   'P 1'
#
loop_
_entity.id
_entity.type
_entity.pdbx_description
1 polymer ?
#
loop_
_entity_poly.entity_id
_entity_poly.type
_entity_poly.pdbx_seq_one_letter_code
_entity_poly.pdbx_strand_id
1 'polypeptide(L)'
;SGAGKSSLCNALFQGEVTPVSDVHAGTREVRRFRLSGHGHSMIITDLPGVGESRDRDAEYEALYRDILPELDLVLWLIKADDRALSVDEYFWRHILHRGHQQVLFVVTQADKTEPCHEWD
;
A
#
# COMPACT_ATOMS: atom_id res chain seq x y z
N SER A 1 -9.10 1.36 -6.73
CA SER A 1 -8.19 2.44 -7.10
C SER A 1 -7.07 1.85 -7.94
N GLY A 2 -6.51 2.62 -8.87
CA GLY A 2 -5.40 2.23 -9.73
C GLY A 2 -4.08 2.88 -9.32
N ALA A 3 -3.86 3.14 -8.02
CA ALA A 3 -2.71 3.86 -7.47
C ALA A 3 -1.35 3.18 -7.74
N GLY A 4 -1.32 2.00 -8.35
CA GLY A 4 -0.09 1.32 -8.75
C GLY A 4 0.50 0.38 -7.70
N LYS A 5 -0.24 0.05 -6.63
CA LYS A 5 0.20 -0.89 -5.58
C LYS A 5 0.65 -2.24 -6.12
N SER A 6 -0.19 -2.91 -6.92
CA SER A 6 0.18 -4.18 -7.54
C SER A 6 1.38 -4.04 -8.49
N SER A 7 1.48 -2.94 -9.23
CA SER A 7 2.61 -2.68 -10.13
C SER A 7 3.91 -2.41 -9.37
N LEU A 8 3.87 -1.66 -8.27
CA LEU A 8 5.00 -1.42 -7.39
C LEU A 8 5.44 -2.72 -6.71
N CYS A 9 4.50 -3.50 -6.18
CA CYS A 9 4.78 -4.81 -5.63
C CYS A 9 5.52 -5.66 -6.68
N ASN A 10 5.00 -5.76 -7.91
CA ASN A 10 5.67 -6.48 -9.00
C ASN A 10 7.07 -5.94 -9.34
N ALA A 11 7.28 -4.62 -9.29
CA ALA A 11 8.59 -4.02 -9.54
C ALA A 11 9.59 -4.30 -8.41
N LEU A 12 9.13 -4.34 -7.16
CA LEU A 12 9.94 -4.76 -6.00
C LEU A 12 10.23 -6.26 -6.04
N PHE A 13 9.36 -7.04 -6.68
CA PHE A 13 9.44 -8.49 -6.71
C PHE A 13 10.49 -9.09 -7.69
N GLN A 14 11.48 -8.33 -8.18
CA GLN A 14 12.47 -8.82 -9.15
C GLN A 14 13.40 -9.96 -8.66
N GLY A 15 13.21 -10.48 -7.44
CA GLY A 15 13.91 -11.65 -6.87
C GLY A 15 13.02 -12.89 -6.76
N GLU A 16 13.46 -13.89 -5.99
CA GLU A 16 12.62 -15.06 -5.70
C GLU A 16 11.47 -14.67 -4.75
N VAL A 17 10.23 -14.95 -5.18
CA VAL A 17 9.01 -14.68 -4.42
C VAL A 17 8.48 -15.98 -3.84
N THR A 18 8.27 -16.03 -2.53
CA THR A 18 7.63 -17.17 -1.85
C THR A 18 6.37 -16.70 -1.11
N PRO A 19 5.21 -17.33 -1.31
CA PRO A 19 4.02 -17.01 -0.51
C PRO A 19 4.25 -17.36 0.96
N VAL A 20 3.84 -16.47 1.87
CA VAL A 20 4.06 -16.64 3.32
C VAL A 20 2.78 -17.00 4.06
N SER A 21 1.63 -16.47 3.62
CA SER A 21 0.30 -16.80 4.14
C SER A 21 -0.78 -15.98 3.42
N ASP A 22 -1.98 -16.55 3.27
CA ASP A 22 -3.23 -15.79 3.03
C ASP A 22 -4.00 -15.69 4.35
N VAL A 23 -4.01 -14.52 4.99
CA VAL A 23 -4.86 -14.32 6.17
C VAL A 23 -6.27 -13.97 5.69
N HIS A 24 -7.17 -14.93 5.86
CA HIS A 24 -8.57 -14.83 5.43
C HIS A 24 -9.39 -14.09 6.49
N ALA A 25 -9.45 -12.76 6.38
CA ALA A 25 -10.50 -11.95 7.01
C ALA A 25 -11.35 -11.34 5.89
N GLY A 26 -12.49 -11.97 5.58
CA GLY A 26 -13.44 -11.46 4.60
C GLY A 26 -13.00 -11.61 3.14
N THR A 27 -13.91 -11.34 2.20
CA THR A 27 -13.80 -11.65 0.75
C THR A 27 -12.72 -10.84 -0.01
N ARG A 28 -11.77 -10.20 0.67
CA ARG A 28 -10.63 -9.48 0.08
C ARG A 28 -9.38 -9.73 0.91
N GLU A 29 -8.47 -10.51 0.33
CA GLU A 29 -7.35 -11.13 1.01
C GLU A 29 -6.17 -10.17 1.22
N VAL A 30 -5.68 -10.10 2.45
CA VAL A 30 -4.34 -9.58 2.73
C VAL A 30 -3.35 -10.59 2.20
N ARG A 31 -2.51 -10.17 1.25
CA ARG A 31 -1.54 -11.06 0.63
C ARG A 31 -0.16 -10.79 1.20
N ARG A 32 0.52 -11.84 1.70
CA ARG A 32 1.88 -11.74 2.21
C ARG A 32 2.85 -12.53 1.35
N PHE A 33 3.88 -11.84 0.89
CA PHE A 33 4.94 -12.41 0.06
C PHE A 33 6.28 -12.19 0.73
N ARG A 34 7.15 -13.20 0.72
CA ARG A 34 8.54 -13.06 1.10
C ARG A 34 9.35 -12.82 -0.15
N LEU A 35 10.14 -11.78 -0.10
CA LEU A 35 11.20 -11.50 -1.04
C LEU A 35 12.54 -11.86 -0.44
N SER A 36 13.35 -12.59 -1.21
CA SER A 36 14.71 -12.93 -0.82
C SER A 36 15.66 -12.61 -1.97
N GLY A 37 16.79 -11.96 -1.66
CA GLY A 37 17.79 -11.59 -2.66
C GLY A 37 19.01 -10.92 -2.02
N HIS A 38 20.19 -11.14 -2.60
CA HIS A 38 21.46 -10.53 -2.17
C HIS A 38 21.78 -10.69 -0.66
N GLY A 39 21.39 -11.81 -0.04
CA GLY A 39 21.61 -12.08 1.39
C GLY A 39 20.61 -11.42 2.34
N HIS A 40 19.61 -10.72 1.80
CA HIS A 40 18.54 -10.08 2.57
C HIS A 40 17.18 -10.70 2.23
N SER A 41 16.23 -10.58 3.16
CA SER A 41 14.84 -10.95 2.90
C SER A 41 13.90 -9.92 3.53
N MET A 42 12.75 -9.69 2.90
CA MET A 42 11.69 -8.82 3.40
C MET A 42 10.33 -9.48 3.19
N ILE A 43 9.32 -9.08 3.97
CA ILE A 43 7.93 -9.49 3.77
C ILE A 43 7.15 -8.28 3.25
N ILE A 44 6.47 -8.44 2.12
CA ILE A 44 5.55 -7.46 1.57
C ILE A 44 4.14 -7.90 1.93
N THR A 45 3.44 -7.05 2.68
CA THR A 45 2.02 -7.22 3.03
C THR A 45 1.18 -6.30 2.16
N ASP A 46 0.48 -6.87 1.18
CA ASP A 46 -0.39 -6.15 0.26
C ASP A 46 -1.81 -6.03 0.83
N LEU A 47 -2.16 -4.84 1.29
CA LEU A 47 -3.49 -4.51 1.82
C LEU A 47 -4.47 -4.08 0.70
N PRO A 48 -5.79 -4.27 0.86
CA PRO A 48 -6.80 -3.73 -0.06
C PRO A 48 -6.68 -2.21 -0.23
N GLY A 49 -6.98 -1.67 -1.42
CA GLY A 49 -6.93 -0.23 -1.63
C GLY A 49 -8.09 0.51 -0.96
N VAL A 50 -7.81 1.64 -0.31
CA VAL A 50 -8.85 2.48 0.28
C VAL A 50 -9.72 3.14 -0.79
N GLY A 51 -11.01 3.33 -0.50
CA GLY A 51 -11.95 3.94 -1.44
C GLY A 51 -12.31 3.07 -2.65
N GLU A 52 -11.84 1.82 -2.70
CA GLU A 52 -12.26 0.83 -3.70
C GLU A 52 -13.72 0.44 -3.58
N SER A 53 -14.30 0.57 -2.38
CA SER A 53 -15.66 0.16 -2.08
C SER A 53 -16.12 0.88 -0.83
N ARG A 54 -16.82 2.01 -0.97
CA ARG A 54 -17.33 2.80 0.17
C ARG A 54 -18.15 1.96 1.16
N ASP A 55 -18.91 0.99 0.65
CA ASP A 55 -19.73 0.09 1.47
C ASP A 55 -18.91 -0.80 2.42
N ARG A 56 -17.59 -0.89 2.22
CA ARG A 56 -16.69 -1.77 2.98
C ARG A 56 -15.54 -1.05 3.66
N ASP A 57 -15.52 0.29 3.64
CA ASP A 57 -14.44 1.05 4.25
C ASP A 57 -14.32 0.72 5.74
N ALA A 58 -15.42 0.46 6.46
CA ALA A 58 -15.41 0.03 7.87
C ALA A 58 -14.72 -1.33 8.11
N GLU A 59 -14.88 -2.30 7.19
CA GLU A 59 -14.19 -3.59 7.25
C GLU A 59 -12.68 -3.40 7.03
N TYR A 60 -12.33 -2.51 6.09
CA TYR A 60 -10.93 -2.14 5.87
C TYR A 60 -10.34 -1.39 7.05
N GLU A 61 -11.08 -0.51 7.72
CA GLU A 61 -10.55 0.16 8.90
C GLU A 61 -10.11 -0.84 9.97
N ALA A 62 -10.95 -1.84 10.25
CA ALA A 62 -10.63 -2.89 11.21
C ALA A 62 -9.39 -3.68 10.76
N LEU A 63 -9.37 -4.11 9.49
CA LEU A 63 -8.24 -4.83 8.90
C LEU A 63 -6.93 -4.05 9.02
N TYR A 64 -6.94 -2.76 8.70
CA TYR A 64 -5.76 -1.91 8.84
C TYR A 64 -5.33 -1.77 10.30
N ARG A 65 -6.26 -1.58 11.24
CA ARG A 65 -5.93 -1.49 12.67
C ARG A 65 -5.30 -2.77 13.21
N ASP A 66 -5.70 -3.93 12.70
CA ASP A 66 -5.16 -5.23 13.11
C ASP A 66 -3.76 -5.47 12.52
N ILE A 67 -3.53 -5.08 11.26
CA ILE A 67 -2.28 -5.38 10.55
C ILE A 67 -1.18 -4.34 10.81
N LEU A 68 -1.52 -3.05 10.92
CA LEU A 68 -0.53 -1.97 11.07
C LEU A 68 0.49 -2.17 12.21
N PRO A 69 0.12 -2.69 13.40
CA PRO A 69 1.07 -2.96 14.47
C PRO A 69 2.13 -4.03 14.14
N GLU A 70 1.89 -4.88 13.14
CA GLU A 70 2.81 -5.94 12.71
C GLU A 70 3.83 -5.46 11.66
N LEU A 71 3.64 -4.28 11.07
CA LEU A 71 4.48 -3.78 9.99
C LEU A 71 5.67 -2.99 10.53
N ASP A 72 6.83 -3.12 9.89
CA ASP A 72 8.00 -2.29 10.19
C ASP A 72 8.00 -0.95 9.43
N LEU A 73 7.36 -0.92 8.25
CA LEU A 73 7.27 0.26 7.37
C LEU A 73 5.98 0.17 6.54
N VAL A 74 5.27 1.30 6.44
CA VAL A 74 4.12 1.44 5.54
C VAL A 74 4.49 2.27 4.32
N LEU A 75 4.28 1.72 3.13
CA LEU A 75 4.33 2.48 1.87
C LEU A 75 2.91 2.95 1.53
N TRP A 76 2.64 4.25 1.68
CA TRP A 76 1.35 4.85 1.33
C TRP A 76 1.40 5.46 -0.07
N LEU A 77 0.76 4.80 -1.03
CA LEU A 77 0.81 5.20 -2.43
C LEU A 77 -0.26 6.24 -2.73
N ILE A 78 0.16 7.41 -3.23
CA ILE A 78 -0.71 8.47 -3.71
C ILE A 78 -0.45 8.66 -5.19
N LYS A 79 -1.50 8.57 -6.01
CA LYS A 79 -1.37 8.79 -7.45
C LYS A 79 -1.27 10.29 -7.74
N ALA A 80 -0.28 10.71 -8.53
CA ALA A 80 0.09 12.11 -8.71
C ALA A 80 -1.02 12.97 -9.37
N ASP A 81 -1.77 12.41 -10.32
CA ASP A 81 -2.91 13.05 -10.98
C ASP A 81 -4.26 12.79 -10.28
N ASP A 82 -4.26 12.15 -9.11
CA ASP A 82 -5.50 11.94 -8.36
C ASP A 82 -5.98 13.24 -7.71
N ARG A 83 -7.25 13.57 -7.93
CA ARG A 83 -7.91 14.75 -7.37
C ARG A 83 -8.79 14.43 -6.18
N ALA A 84 -8.97 13.14 -5.87
CA ALA A 84 -9.91 12.65 -4.86
C ALA A 84 -9.20 12.16 -3.58
N LEU A 85 -8.43 13.04 -2.93
CA LEU A 85 -7.62 12.71 -1.76
C LEU A 85 -8.40 12.65 -0.42
N SER A 86 -9.71 12.86 -0.43
CA SER A 86 -10.50 12.92 0.81
C SER A 86 -10.51 11.58 1.56
N VAL A 87 -10.46 10.46 0.84
CA VAL A 87 -10.40 9.12 1.43
C VAL A 87 -9.00 8.88 2.04
N ASP A 88 -7.94 9.25 1.31
CA ASP A 88 -6.57 9.18 1.82
C ASP A 88 -6.36 10.02 3.07
N GLU A 89 -6.87 11.26 3.09
CA GLU A 89 -6.80 12.14 4.25
C GLU A 89 -7.52 11.52 5.46
N TYR A 90 -8.69 10.92 5.22
CA TYR A 90 -9.45 10.26 6.28
C TYR A 90 -8.66 9.09 6.89
N PHE A 91 -8.14 8.18 6.07
CA PHE A 91 -7.34 7.03 6.53
C PHE A 91 -6.05 7.48 7.22
N TRP A 92 -5.40 8.52 6.70
CA TRP A 92 -4.25 9.13 7.35
C TRP A 92 -4.57 9.58 8.79
N ARG A 93 -5.60 10.42 8.95
CA ARG A 93 -5.93 11.06 10.24
C ARG A 93 -6.48 10.10 11.29
N HIS A 94 -7.21 9.07 10.86
CA HIS A 94 -7.96 8.20 11.76
C HIS A 94 -7.34 6.81 11.96
N ILE A 95 -6.44 6.40 11.07
CA ILE A 95 -5.87 5.05 11.07
C ILE A 95 -4.35 5.12 11.06
N LEU A 96 -3.71 5.58 9.99
CA LEU A 96 -2.25 5.48 9.82
C LEU A 96 -1.47 6.29 10.85
N HIS A 97 -1.73 7.59 10.95
CA HIS A 97 -1.00 8.50 11.85
C HIS A 97 -1.11 8.07 13.33
N ARG A 98 -2.14 7.29 13.68
CA ARG A 98 -2.35 6.79 15.04
C ARG A 98 -1.84 5.36 15.24
N GLY A 99 -1.87 4.55 14.20
CA GLY A 99 -1.58 3.12 14.24
C GLY A 99 -0.13 2.77 13.91
N HIS A 100 0.62 3.67 13.24
CA HIS A 100 2.00 3.38 12.85
C HIS A 100 2.84 4.66 12.68
N GLN A 101 4.12 4.59 13.04
CA GLN A 101 5.01 5.76 13.02
C GLN A 101 5.88 5.87 11.78
N GLN A 102 6.23 4.74 11.14
CA GLN A 102 7.11 4.72 9.98
C GLN A 102 6.27 4.61 8.70
N VAL A 103 5.87 5.76 8.15
CA VAL A 103 5.09 5.82 6.91
C VAL A 103 5.88 6.60 5.86
N LEU A 104 6.10 5.97 4.71
CA LEU A 104 6.67 6.59 3.52
C LEU A 104 5.56 6.84 2.50
N PHE A 105 5.33 8.11 2.18
CA PHE A 105 4.44 8.50 1.10
C PHE A 105 5.15 8.32 -0.24
N VAL A 106 4.54 7.54 -1.13
CA VAL A 106 5.06 7.24 -2.46
C VAL A 106 4.13 7.87 -3.49
N VAL A 107 4.60 8.92 -4.15
CA VAL A 107 3.85 9.55 -5.25
C VAL A 107 4.07 8.73 -6.51
N THR A 108 3.02 8.05 -6.99
CA THR A 108 3.07 7.19 -8.18
C THR A 108 2.55 7.92 -9.41
N GLN A 109 2.95 7.48 -10.60
CA GLN A 109 2.54 8.09 -11.89
C GLN A 109 2.92 9.57 -11.99
N ALA A 110 4.06 9.96 -11.43
CA ALA A 110 4.55 11.33 -11.44
C ALA A 110 4.83 11.87 -12.86
N ASP A 111 5.01 10.97 -13.85
CA ASP A 111 5.09 11.31 -15.27
C ASP A 111 3.80 11.99 -15.80
N LYS A 112 2.69 11.88 -15.08
CA LYS A 112 1.40 12.49 -15.44
C LYS A 112 1.19 13.90 -14.89
N THR A 113 2.12 14.40 -14.09
CA THR A 113 2.07 15.77 -13.55
C THR A 113 3.03 16.67 -14.30
N GLU A 114 2.57 17.88 -14.65
CA GLU A 114 3.44 18.91 -15.23
C GLU A 114 4.32 19.58 -14.15
N PRO A 115 5.55 19.99 -14.49
CA PRO A 115 6.22 19.73 -15.76
C PRO A 115 6.79 18.30 -15.79
N CYS A 116 6.33 17.50 -16.75
CA CYS A 116 6.95 16.23 -17.08
C CYS A 116 8.11 16.50 -18.06
N HIS A 117 9.26 15.84 -17.87
CA HIS A 117 10.46 15.96 -18.73
C HIS A 117 11.36 17.20 -18.55
N GLU A 118 11.32 17.91 -17.41
CA GLU A 118 12.30 19.00 -17.14
C GLU A 118 13.64 18.52 -16.55
N TRP A 119 13.76 17.22 -16.25
CA TRP A 119 14.95 16.64 -15.63
C TRP A 119 15.53 15.54 -16.54
N ASP A 120 16.16 15.96 -17.62
CA ASP A 120 17.17 15.18 -18.34
C ASP A 120 18.57 15.46 -17.76
#